data_AF-A0A350P9X1-F1
#
_entry.id   AF-A0A350P9X1-F1
#
_cell.length_a   1.000
_cell.length_b   1.000
_cell.length_c   1.000
_cell.angle_alpha   90.00
_cell.angle_beta   90.00
_cell.angle_gamma   90.00
#
_symmetry.space_group_name_H-M   'P 1'
#
loop_
_entity.id
_entity.type
_entity.pdbx_description
1 polymer ?
#
loop_
_entity_poly.entity_id
_entity_poly.type
_entity_poly.pdbx_seq_one_letter_code
_entity_poly.pdbx_strand_id
1 'polypeptide(L)'
;MPKLNENTELSMPIRNLIALLIAATVGTWAYFGVIERLNTIENKLILMETDLGMNTEFRIKWPRGEMGSLPADSEQFMMIEHLASELEKLAQNIESGNAPHDQQQKLVLEFYDRRLTKIEDNIEKLTNK
;
A
#
# COMPACT_ATOMS: atom_id res chain seq x y z
N MET A 1 -8.18 -33.73 63.60
CA MET A 1 -7.26 -32.82 62.90
C MET A 1 -6.60 -31.93 63.95
N PRO A 2 -5.27 -31.89 64.08
CA PRO A 2 -4.64 -30.99 65.02
C PRO A 2 -4.95 -29.54 64.62
N LYS A 3 -5.52 -28.76 65.55
CA LYS A 3 -5.75 -27.32 65.37
C LYS A 3 -4.39 -26.63 65.48
N LEU A 4 -3.99 -25.91 64.43
CA LEU A 4 -2.82 -25.05 64.45
C LEU A 4 -3.08 -23.93 65.48
N ASN A 5 -2.18 -23.77 66.45
CA ASN A 5 -2.27 -22.75 67.49
C ASN A 5 -1.77 -21.41 66.91
N GLU A 6 -2.62 -20.39 66.87
CA GLU A 6 -2.29 -19.04 66.34
C GLU A 6 -1.26 -18.31 67.21
N ASN A 7 -1.02 -18.76 68.44
CA ASN A 7 0.00 -18.23 69.35
C ASN A 7 1.33 -18.99 69.30
N THR A 8 1.60 -19.73 68.21
CA THR A 8 2.90 -20.36 68.04
C THR A 8 3.94 -19.28 67.76
N GLU A 9 4.73 -18.93 68.77
CA GLU A 9 5.91 -18.08 68.57
C GLU A 9 6.80 -18.74 67.53
N LEU A 10 7.02 -18.00 66.45
CA LEU A 10 7.76 -18.48 65.32
C LEU A 10 9.23 -18.66 65.73
N SER A 11 9.65 -19.90 66.01
CA SER A 11 10.96 -20.24 66.58
C SER A 11 12.17 -19.96 65.68
N MET A 12 11.97 -19.33 64.52
CA MET A 12 13.04 -19.00 63.58
C MET A 12 13.32 -17.49 63.56
N PRO A 13 14.59 -17.06 63.41
CA PRO A 13 14.92 -15.65 63.32
C PRO A 13 14.14 -14.97 62.18
N ILE A 14 13.54 -13.80 62.44
CA ILE A 14 12.76 -13.02 61.47
C ILE A 14 13.56 -12.76 60.18
N ARG A 15 14.89 -12.59 60.29
CA ARG A 15 15.79 -12.44 59.13
C ARG A 15 15.72 -13.62 58.16
N ASN A 16 15.58 -14.85 58.65
CA ASN A 16 15.49 -16.04 57.79
C ASN A 16 14.12 -16.12 57.09
N LEU A 17 13.05 -15.70 57.75
CA LEU A 17 11.73 -15.58 57.10
C LEU A 17 11.77 -14.55 55.97
N ILE A 18 12.32 -13.36 56.24
CA ILE A 18 12.42 -12.29 55.26
C ILE A 18 13.27 -12.74 54.07
N ALA A 19 14.38 -13.43 54.32
CA ALA A 19 15.22 -14.00 53.28
C ALA A 19 14.46 -15.02 52.41
N LEU A 20 13.67 -15.90 53.02
CA LEU A 20 12.86 -16.88 52.30
C LEU A 20 11.76 -16.21 51.47
N LEU A 21 11.11 -15.17 52.01
CA LEU A 21 10.08 -14.41 51.30
C LEU A 21 10.67 -13.68 50.08
N ILE A 22 11.82 -13.01 50.24
CA ILE A 22 12.51 -12.34 49.14
C ILE A 22 12.98 -13.36 48.09
N ALA A 23 13.52 -14.50 48.50
CA ALA A 23 13.92 -15.55 47.56
C ALA A 23 12.73 -16.09 46.76
N ALA A 24 11.59 -16.30 47.41
CA ALA A 24 10.36 -16.75 46.75
C ALA A 24 9.80 -15.70 45.78
N THR A 25 9.77 -14.42 46.15
CA THR A 25 9.25 -13.35 45.29
C THR A 25 10.15 -13.10 44.07
N VAL A 26 11.47 -13.07 44.26
CA VAL A 26 12.43 -12.93 43.14
C VAL A 26 12.38 -14.15 42.22
N GLY A 27 12.27 -15.36 42.77
CA GLY A 27 12.13 -16.59 41.97
C GLY A 27 10.86 -16.58 41.12
N THR A 28 9.74 -16.16 41.71
CA THR A 28 8.45 -16.06 41.00
C THR A 28 8.50 -14.99 39.91
N TRP A 29 9.08 -13.82 40.20
CA TRP A 29 9.26 -12.74 39.22
C TRP A 29 10.13 -13.17 38.04
N ALA A 30 11.29 -13.80 38.31
CA ALA A 30 12.18 -14.29 37.27
C ALA A 30 11.52 -15.37 36.40
N TYR A 31 10.80 -16.31 37.03
CA TYR A 31 10.07 -17.37 36.32
C TYR A 31 9.02 -16.79 35.36
N PHE A 32 8.18 -15.87 35.83
CA PHE A 32 7.18 -15.23 34.97
C PHE A 32 7.81 -14.38 33.87
N GLY A 33 8.89 -13.64 34.15
CA GLY A 33 9.58 -12.84 33.13
C GLY A 33 10.19 -13.70 32.02
N VAL A 34 10.75 -14.88 32.36
CA VAL A 34 11.25 -15.82 31.35
C VAL A 34 10.13 -16.41 30.52
N ILE A 35 9.02 -16.81 31.15
CA ILE A 35 7.87 -17.41 30.46
C ILE A 35 7.20 -16.43 29.51
N GLU A 36 6.98 -15.20 29.94
CA GLU A 36 6.36 -14.16 29.09
C GLU A 36 7.21 -13.93 27.83
N ARG A 37 8.53 -13.86 27.98
CA ARG A 37 9.45 -13.71 26.85
C ARG A 37 9.45 -14.94 25.96
N LEU A 38 9.39 -16.14 26.52
CA LEU A 38 9.30 -17.40 25.76
C LEU A 38 8.02 -17.41 24.91
N ASN A 39 6.87 -17.13 25.52
CA ASN A 39 5.57 -17.08 24.84
C ASN A 39 5.57 -16.02 23.72
N THR A 40 6.21 -14.87 23.95
CA THR A 40 6.34 -13.82 22.94
C THR A 40 7.17 -14.29 21.74
N ILE A 41 8.28 -15.01 21.99
CA ILE A 41 9.14 -15.55 20.94
C ILE A 41 8.40 -16.65 20.17
N GLU A 42 7.72 -17.55 20.86
CA GLU A 42 6.94 -18.63 20.26
C GLU A 42 5.84 -18.10 19.34
N ASN A 43 5.07 -17.11 19.79
CA ASN A 43 4.07 -16.45 18.95
C ASN A 43 4.69 -15.81 17.70
N LYS A 44 5.84 -15.15 17.84
CA LYS A 44 6.55 -14.56 16.69
C LYS A 44 7.02 -15.63 15.71
N LEU A 45 7.50 -16.78 16.20
CA LEU A 45 7.90 -17.89 15.34
C LEU A 45 6.72 -18.47 14.56
N ILE A 46 5.57 -18.66 15.21
CA ILE A 46 4.34 -19.13 14.56
C ILE A 46 3.89 -18.16 13.46
N LEU A 47 3.92 -16.85 13.74
CA LEU A 47 3.61 -15.83 12.74
C LEU A 47 4.60 -15.87 11.57
N MET A 48 5.90 -15.98 11.84
CA MET A 48 6.92 -16.08 10.80
C MET A 48 6.77 -17.34 9.93
N GLU A 49 6.43 -18.48 10.53
CA GLU A 49 6.19 -19.73 9.80
C GLU A 49 4.94 -19.61 8.91
N THR A 50 3.88 -19.00 9.43
CA THR A 50 2.65 -18.73 8.68
C THR A 50 2.93 -17.80 7.50
N ASP A 51 3.67 -16.70 7.71
CA ASP A 51 4.05 -15.75 6.67
C ASP A 51 4.90 -16.41 5.58
N LEU A 52 5.83 -17.28 5.95
CA LEU A 52 6.64 -18.04 5.00
C LEU A 52 5.79 -19.00 4.16
N GLY A 53 4.83 -19.68 4.80
CA GLY A 53 3.87 -20.55 4.12
C GLY A 53 3.02 -19.79 3.12
N MET A 54 2.40 -18.69 3.54
CA MET A 54 1.59 -17.82 2.69
C MET A 54 2.41 -17.19 1.55
N ASN A 55 3.66 -16.78 1.81
CA ASN A 55 4.55 -16.25 0.77
C ASN A 55 4.90 -17.32 -0.27
N THR A 56 5.20 -18.54 0.18
CA THR A 56 5.48 -19.67 -0.70
C THR A 56 4.26 -20.00 -1.55
N GLU A 57 3.08 -20.03 -0.95
CA GLU A 57 1.82 -20.23 -1.65
C GLU A 57 1.55 -19.13 -2.68
N PHE A 58 1.71 -17.86 -2.30
CA PHE A 58 1.59 -16.73 -3.22
C PHE A 58 2.55 -16.88 -4.41
N ARG A 59 3.84 -17.08 -4.15
CA ARG A 59 4.85 -17.19 -5.21
C ARG A 59 4.57 -18.34 -6.19
N ILE A 60 3.98 -19.43 -5.71
CA ILE A 60 3.69 -20.61 -6.52
C ILE A 60 2.35 -20.45 -7.26
N LYS A 61 1.28 -20.01 -6.58
CA LYS A 61 -0.07 -19.95 -7.14
C LYS A 61 -0.33 -18.69 -7.96
N TRP A 62 0.32 -17.57 -7.64
CA TRP A 62 0.13 -16.30 -8.33
C TRP A 62 0.48 -16.38 -9.83
N PRO A 63 1.67 -16.87 -10.23
CA PRO A 63 2.00 -17.00 -11.66
C PRO A 63 1.14 -18.05 -12.38
N ARG A 64 0.49 -18.96 -11.64
CA ARG A 64 -0.38 -20.01 -12.18
C ARG A 64 -1.84 -19.59 -12.30
N GLY A 65 -2.23 -18.43 -11.76
CA GLY A 65 -3.61 -17.96 -11.75
C GLY A 65 -4.54 -18.76 -10.81
N GLU A 66 -4.01 -19.64 -9.96
CA GLU A 66 -4.80 -20.47 -9.03
C GLU A 66 -5.32 -19.68 -7.82
N MET A 67 -4.81 -18.47 -7.60
CA MET A 67 -5.18 -17.58 -6.48
C MET A 67 -6.36 -16.66 -6.82
N GLY A 68 -6.85 -16.69 -8.07
CA GLY A 68 -7.85 -15.74 -8.58
C GLY A 68 -7.27 -14.34 -8.77
N SER A 69 -8.14 -13.36 -9.04
CA SER A 69 -7.75 -11.95 -9.08
C SER A 69 -7.73 -11.38 -7.68
N LEU A 70 -6.56 -10.93 -7.22
CA LEU A 70 -6.49 -10.14 -6.01
C LEU A 70 -7.26 -8.83 -6.22
N PRO A 71 -7.87 -8.24 -5.17
CA PRO A 71 -8.58 -6.96 -5.30
C PRO A 71 -7.73 -5.87 -5.96
N ALA A 72 -6.45 -5.78 -5.58
CA ALA A 72 -5.49 -4.85 -6.17
C ALA A 72 -5.21 -5.11 -7.65
N ASP A 73 -5.32 -6.36 -8.10
CA ASP A 73 -5.17 -6.73 -9.50
C ASP A 73 -6.39 -6.29 -10.32
N SER A 74 -7.59 -6.45 -9.75
CA SER A 74 -8.83 -5.99 -10.37
C SER A 74 -8.86 -4.47 -10.57
N GLU A 75 -8.38 -3.72 -9.58
CA GLU A 75 -8.20 -2.27 -9.69
C GLU A 75 -7.13 -1.89 -10.74
N GLN A 76 -6.01 -2.61 -10.78
CA GLN A 76 -4.97 -2.40 -11.80
C GLN A 76 -5.48 -2.67 -13.21
N PHE A 77 -6.23 -3.76 -13.42
CA PHE A 77 -6.87 -4.04 -14.71
C PHE A 77 -7.83 -2.93 -15.13
N MET A 78 -8.63 -2.39 -14.21
CA MET A 78 -9.50 -1.25 -14.50
C MET A 78 -8.71 0.00 -14.91
N MET A 79 -7.60 0.30 -14.23
CA MET A 79 -6.73 1.42 -14.60
C MET A 79 -6.08 1.22 -15.97
N ILE A 80 -5.62 0.00 -16.27
CA ILE A 80 -5.02 -0.33 -17.57
C ILE A 80 -6.05 -0.17 -18.68
N GLU A 81 -7.28 -0.64 -18.48
CA GLU A 81 -8.36 -0.49 -19.45
C GLU A 81 -8.71 0.98 -19.70
N HIS A 82 -8.79 1.78 -18.64
CA HIS A 82 -9.00 3.22 -18.75
C HIS A 82 -7.85 3.89 -19.54
N LEU A 83 -6.60 3.54 -19.26
CA LEU A 83 -5.44 4.06 -20.00
C LEU A 83 -5.46 3.64 -21.48
N ALA A 84 -5.83 2.39 -21.78
CA ALA A 84 -5.97 1.93 -23.16
C ALA A 84 -7.04 2.74 -23.91
N SER A 85 -8.19 2.99 -23.27
CA SER A 85 -9.25 3.84 -23.83
C SER A 85 -8.79 5.27 -24.09
N GLU A 86 -8.03 5.88 -23.17
CA GLU A 86 -7.49 7.23 -23.35
C GLU A 86 -6.43 7.27 -24.46
N LEU A 87 -5.60 6.24 -24.60
CA LEU A 87 -4.65 6.11 -25.70
C LEU A 87 -5.36 5.96 -27.04
N GLU A 88 -6.45 5.21 -27.12
CA GLU A 88 -7.25 5.08 -28.33
C GLU A 88 -7.88 6.41 -28.74
N LYS A 89 -8.47 7.16 -27.79
CA LYS A 89 -8.98 8.52 -28.04
C LYS A 89 -7.88 9.45 -28.55
N LEU A 90 -6.69 9.36 -27.96
CA LEU A 90 -5.54 10.16 -28.40
C LEU A 90 -5.15 9.79 -29.84
N ALA A 91 -5.06 8.50 -30.16
CA ALA A 91 -4.77 8.04 -31.51
C ALA A 91 -5.83 8.52 -32.53
N GLN A 92 -7.11 8.41 -32.21
CA GLN A 92 -8.20 8.92 -33.07
C GLN A 92 -8.13 10.44 -33.26
N ASN A 93 -7.80 11.21 -32.21
CA ASN A 93 -7.65 12.66 -32.31
C ASN A 93 -6.47 13.04 -33.23
N ILE A 94 -5.39 12.27 -33.20
CA ILE A 94 -4.23 12.46 -34.09
C ILE A 94 -4.60 12.09 -35.53
N GLU A 95 -5.19 10.91 -35.77
CA GLU A 95 -5.56 10.44 -37.12
C GLU A 95 -6.61 11.32 -37.80
N SER A 96 -7.56 11.85 -37.02
CA SER A 96 -8.60 12.74 -37.54
C SER A 96 -8.13 14.19 -37.73
N GLY A 97 -6.87 14.52 -37.41
CA GLY A 97 -6.33 15.88 -37.48
C GLY A 97 -7.03 16.85 -36.51
N ASN A 98 -7.71 16.31 -35.50
CA ASN A 98 -8.38 17.04 -34.42
C ASN A 98 -7.47 17.23 -33.21
N ALA A 99 -6.18 16.92 -33.33
CA ALA A 99 -5.22 17.25 -32.30
C ALA A 99 -5.34 18.75 -31.97
N PRO A 100 -5.35 19.15 -30.68
CA PRO A 100 -5.57 20.54 -30.29
C PRO A 100 -4.63 21.53 -31.00
N HIS A 101 -3.39 21.12 -31.24
CA HIS A 101 -2.41 21.92 -31.97
C HIS A 101 -2.74 22.05 -33.46
N ASP A 102 -3.23 21.00 -34.11
CA ASP A 102 -3.55 21.00 -35.54
C ASP A 102 -4.81 21.85 -35.82
N GLN A 103 -5.81 21.76 -34.94
CA GLN A 103 -7.00 22.61 -35.02
C GLN A 103 -6.64 24.10 -34.86
N GLN A 104 -5.76 24.43 -33.91
CA GLN A 104 -5.27 25.80 -33.72
C GLN A 104 -4.49 26.29 -34.94
N GLN A 105 -3.59 25.47 -35.48
CA GLN A 105 -2.85 25.80 -36.70
C GLN A 105 -3.78 26.03 -37.89
N LYS A 106 -4.78 25.18 -38.08
CA LYS A 106 -5.79 25.34 -39.15
C LYS A 106 -6.54 26.66 -39.03
N LEU A 107 -7.01 27.03 -37.83
CA LEU A 107 -7.67 28.32 -37.57
C LEU A 107 -6.77 29.53 -37.87
N VAL A 108 -5.49 29.44 -37.51
CA VAL A 108 -4.50 30.49 -37.78
C VAL A 108 -4.25 30.62 -39.29
N LEU A 109 -4.09 29.50 -40.00
CA LEU A 109 -3.95 29.49 -41.45
C LEU A 109 -5.18 30.08 -42.14
N GLU A 110 -6.40 29.72 -41.72
CA GLU A 110 -7.65 30.26 -42.26
C GLU A 110 -7.80 31.77 -41.97
N PHE A 111 -7.27 32.24 -40.84
CA PHE A 111 -7.22 33.67 -40.54
C PHE A 111 -6.24 34.41 -41.46
N TYR A 112 -5.05 33.86 -41.71
CA TYR A 112 -4.09 34.44 -42.64
C TYR A 112 -4.60 34.44 -44.08
N ASP A 113 -5.23 33.35 -44.53
CA ASP A 113 -5.82 33.21 -45.86
C ASP A 113 -6.85 34.32 -46.11
N ARG A 114 -7.83 34.49 -45.21
CA ARG A 114 -8.82 35.57 -45.30
C ARG A 114 -8.21 36.98 -45.35
N ARG A 115 -7.07 37.20 -44.69
CA ARG A 115 -6.36 38.48 -44.74
C ARG A 115 -5.64 38.67 -46.07
N LEU A 116 -5.01 37.61 -46.59
CA LEU A 116 -4.37 37.59 -47.90
C LEU A 116 -5.38 37.88 -49.01
N THR A 117 -6.53 37.19 -49.04
CA THR A 117 -7.57 37.43 -50.06
C THR A 117 -8.06 38.88 -50.04
N LYS A 118 -8.26 39.47 -48.85
CA LYS A 118 -8.65 40.89 -48.74
C LYS A 118 -7.56 41.84 -49.26
N ILE A 119 -6.29 41.50 -49.06
CA ILE A 119 -5.18 42.30 -49.58
C ILE A 119 -5.13 42.18 -51.10
N GLU A 120 -5.27 40.98 -51.65
CA GLU A 120 -5.32 40.73 -53.10
C GLU A 120 -6.47 41.49 -53.76
N ASP A 121 -7.69 41.40 -53.23
CA ASP A 121 -8.86 42.15 -53.72
C ASP A 121 -8.60 43.66 -53.74
N ASN A 122 -7.92 44.19 -52.71
CA ASN A 122 -7.61 45.61 -52.63
C ASN A 122 -6.53 46.02 -53.64
N ILE A 123 -5.53 45.16 -53.89
CA ILE A 123 -4.51 45.38 -54.93
C ILE A 123 -5.16 45.37 -56.31
N GLU A 124 -6.06 44.43 -56.58
CA GLU A 124 -6.75 44.32 -57.87
C GLU A 124 -7.61 45.57 -58.16
N LYS A 125 -8.31 46.09 -57.15
CA LYS A 125 -9.05 47.37 -57.24
C LYS A 125 -8.16 48.59 -57.48
N LEU A 126 -6.91 48.57 -56.98
CA LEU A 126 -5.94 49.63 -57.21
C LEU A 126 -5.29 49.53 -58.60
N THR A 127 -5.20 48.33 -59.16
CA THR A 127 -4.57 48.06 -60.47
C THR A 127 -5.54 48.28 -61.64
N ASN A 128 -6.85 48.08 -61.42
CA ASN A 128 -7.91 48.34 -62.41
C ASN A 128 -8.39 49.82 -62.43
N LYS A 129 -7.57 50.75 -61.94
CA LYS A 129 -7.73 52.21 -62.05
C LYS A 129 -6.64 52.78 -62.93
#